data_AF-A0A523E615-F1
#
_entry.id   AF-A0A523E615-F1
#
_cell.length_a   1.000
_cell.length_b   1.000
_cell.length_c   1.000
_cell.angle_alpha   90.00
_cell.angle_beta   90.00
_cell.angle_gamma   90.00
#
_symmetry.space_group_name_H-M   'P 1'
#
loop_
_entity.id
_entity.type
_entity.pdbx_description
1 polymer ?
#
loop_
_entity_poly.entity_id
_entity_poly.type
_entity_poly.pdbx_seq_one_letter_code
_entity_poly.pdbx_strand_id
1 'polypeptide(L)'
;MSTSRWRRLRLRSKIGGIYLVSTKRRTARLYRWRRDHNYVRLTGDRILFGGRVQYHFGLESPPEIDNIFARLHETLLETFPSLHDIAITHRWCGPVAITWRRTPMIGSRENDNLWFALGYSGMGVSLATLCGRALADLVTGREEPWSNLLYLKDPLMPLPPEPLRIIGFKAGYLGMRFMDFVERFR
;
A
#
# COMPACT_ATOMS: atom_id res chain seq x y z
N MET A 1 -26.29 28.61 -17.17
CA MET A 1 -25.17 28.56 -18.14
C MET A 1 -24.09 29.53 -17.68
N SER A 2 -22.91 29.05 -17.30
CA SER A 2 -21.60 29.67 -17.55
C SER A 2 -20.54 28.94 -16.72
N THR A 3 -20.00 27.88 -17.32
CA THR A 3 -18.80 27.17 -16.91
C THR A 3 -17.60 27.85 -17.55
N SER A 4 -16.71 28.50 -16.80
CA SER A 4 -15.35 28.80 -17.27
C SER A 4 -14.47 29.48 -16.21
N ARG A 5 -13.74 28.69 -15.42
CA ARG A 5 -12.46 29.15 -14.86
C ARG A 5 -11.50 28.00 -14.53
N TRP A 6 -11.18 27.21 -15.54
CA TRP A 6 -10.03 26.30 -15.48
C TRP A 6 -8.74 27.12 -15.56
N ARG A 7 -8.17 27.46 -14.41
CA ARG A 7 -6.77 27.92 -14.35
C ARG A 7 -5.87 26.73 -14.71
N ARG A 8 -5.26 26.79 -15.89
CA ARG A 8 -4.11 25.99 -16.30
C ARG A 8 -3.07 25.95 -15.17
N LEU A 9 -2.86 24.78 -14.57
CA LEU A 9 -1.70 24.49 -13.75
C LEU A 9 -0.48 24.48 -14.66
N ARG A 10 0.19 25.62 -14.80
CA ARG A 10 1.56 25.65 -15.31
C ARG A 10 2.44 24.98 -14.27
N LEU A 11 2.84 23.73 -14.52
CA LEU A 11 3.94 23.06 -13.82
C LEU A 11 5.20 23.90 -14.05
N ARG A 12 5.50 24.82 -13.13
CA ARG A 12 6.77 25.54 -13.12
C ARG A 12 7.88 24.56 -12.70
N SER A 13 8.79 24.31 -13.64
CA SER A 13 10.18 23.82 -13.61
C SER A 13 11.00 23.73 -12.30
N LYS A 14 10.42 23.44 -11.13
CA LYS A 14 11.13 23.35 -9.85
C LYS A 14 10.64 22.18 -9.01
N ILE A 15 10.78 20.95 -9.52
CA ILE A 15 10.56 19.74 -8.71
C ILE A 15 11.93 19.14 -8.41
N GLY A 16 12.39 19.28 -7.17
CA GLY A 16 13.72 18.91 -6.67
C GLY A 16 13.89 17.43 -6.32
N GLY A 17 13.30 16.54 -7.13
CA GLY A 17 13.47 15.09 -7.02
C GLY A 17 12.19 14.27 -6.85
N ILE A 18 12.25 13.02 -7.32
CA ILE A 18 11.20 12.00 -7.15
C ILE A 18 11.62 11.00 -6.08
N TYR A 19 10.64 10.61 -5.26
CA TYR A 19 10.72 9.47 -4.35
C TYR A 19 9.94 8.31 -4.96
N LEU A 20 10.61 7.17 -5.17
CA LEU A 20 9.95 5.91 -5.49
C LEU A 20 9.67 5.15 -4.19
N VAL A 21 8.39 4.92 -3.94
CA VAL A 21 7.88 4.41 -2.66
C VAL A 21 6.99 3.25 -2.95
N SER A 22 7.09 2.16 -2.21
CA SER A 22 6.01 1.17 -2.24
C SER A 22 5.39 0.97 -0.88
N THR A 23 4.44 1.86 -0.49
CA THR A 23 3.55 1.68 0.68
C THR A 23 2.51 2.82 0.80
N LYS A 24 1.27 2.47 1.20
CA LYS A 24 0.00 3.17 0.86
C LYS A 24 -0.39 4.36 1.78
N ARG A 25 -0.62 5.52 1.13
CA ARG A 25 -1.54 6.69 1.34
C ARG A 25 -1.71 7.41 2.70
N ARG A 26 -1.60 8.75 2.63
CA ARG A 26 -2.73 9.72 2.79
C ARG A 26 -2.54 10.93 1.84
N THR A 27 -3.69 11.43 1.34
CA THR A 27 -3.96 12.48 0.33
C THR A 27 -3.45 12.29 -1.11
N ALA A 28 -4.33 11.79 -1.98
CA ALA A 28 -4.19 11.79 -3.45
C ALA A 28 -5.54 12.14 -4.09
N ARG A 29 -5.57 13.10 -5.02
CA ARG A 29 -6.72 13.28 -5.93
C ARG A 29 -6.85 12.01 -6.77
N LEU A 30 -8.04 11.44 -6.81
CA LEU A 30 -8.31 10.18 -7.49
C LEU A 30 -8.43 10.44 -9.00
N TYR A 31 -7.39 10.14 -9.77
CA TYR A 31 -7.55 9.84 -11.20
C TYR A 31 -7.53 8.33 -11.34
N ARG A 32 -8.67 7.76 -11.73
CA ARG A 32 -8.80 6.33 -12.06
C ARG A 32 -8.47 6.19 -13.54
N TRP A 33 -7.38 5.52 -13.87
CA TRP A 33 -7.20 4.91 -15.20
C TRP A 33 -6.33 3.65 -15.10
N ARG A 34 -6.70 2.69 -15.94
CA ARG A 34 -6.41 1.24 -15.97
C ARG A 34 -5.04 0.75 -15.42
N ARG A 35 -5.12 -0.39 -14.72
CA ARG A 35 -4.11 -1.44 -14.48
C ARG A 35 -3.26 -1.45 -13.20
N ASP A 36 -2.79 -0.33 -12.67
CA ASP A 36 -1.91 -0.38 -11.49
C ASP A 36 -2.42 0.45 -10.31
N HIS A 37 -2.44 -0.14 -9.10
CA HIS A 37 -2.85 0.51 -7.86
C HIS A 37 -1.78 1.49 -7.34
N ASN A 38 -1.38 2.43 -8.20
CA ASN A 38 -0.40 3.44 -7.87
C ASN A 38 -1.03 4.61 -7.09
N TYR A 39 -0.27 5.17 -6.16
CA TYR A 39 -0.60 6.38 -5.44
C TYR A 39 0.49 7.42 -5.67
N VAL A 40 0.05 8.65 -5.72
CA VAL A 40 0.90 9.82 -5.93
C VAL A 40 0.62 10.80 -4.81
N ARG A 41 1.67 11.33 -4.20
CA ARG A 41 1.55 12.39 -3.19
C ARG A 41 2.51 13.51 -3.52
N LEU A 42 2.00 14.74 -3.50
CA LEU A 42 2.82 15.94 -3.59
C LEU A 42 3.29 16.34 -2.20
N THR A 43 4.58 16.65 -2.08
CA THR A 43 5.20 17.10 -0.83
C THR A 43 6.10 18.29 -1.16
N GLY A 44 5.58 19.50 -1.02
CA GLY A 44 6.31 20.71 -1.39
C GLY A 44 6.71 20.71 -2.87
N ASP A 45 8.01 20.71 -3.12
CA ASP A 45 8.64 20.65 -4.44
C ASP A 45 8.98 19.22 -4.88
N ARG A 46 8.38 18.18 -4.27
CA ARG A 46 8.68 16.77 -4.57
C ARG A 46 7.43 15.95 -4.83
N ILE A 47 7.62 14.87 -5.59
CA ILE A 47 6.59 13.87 -5.87
C ILE A 47 6.99 12.54 -5.23
N LEU A 48 6.05 11.97 -4.48
CA LEU A 48 6.04 10.60 -4.02
C LEU A 48 5.25 9.77 -5.04
N PHE A 49 5.86 8.77 -5.65
CA PHE A 49 5.18 7.86 -6.56
C PHE A 49 5.38 6.41 -6.14
N GLY A 50 4.32 5.61 -6.20
CA GLY A 50 4.37 4.29 -5.64
C GLY A 50 3.18 3.40 -5.87
N GLY A 51 3.29 2.11 -5.56
CA GLY A 51 2.11 1.22 -5.61
C GLY A 51 2.31 -0.24 -5.96
N ARG A 52 3.54 -0.79 -5.92
CA ARG A 52 3.79 -2.19 -6.29
C ARG A 52 4.02 -3.09 -5.08
N VAL A 53 3.11 -4.03 -4.86
CA VAL A 53 3.31 -5.09 -3.87
C VAL A 53 3.75 -6.34 -4.61
N GLN A 54 4.93 -6.87 -4.26
CA GLN A 54 5.40 -8.16 -4.74
C GLN A 54 5.58 -9.10 -3.57
N TYR A 55 5.21 -10.36 -3.78
CA TYR A 55 5.46 -11.41 -2.82
C TYR A 55 6.90 -11.91 -2.95
N HIS A 56 7.65 -11.85 -1.86
CA HIS A 56 8.97 -12.44 -1.72
C HIS A 56 8.97 -13.33 -0.47
N PHE A 57 9.63 -14.48 -0.57
CA PHE A 57 9.82 -15.35 0.59
C PHE A 57 10.98 -14.81 1.43
N GLY A 58 10.74 -14.57 2.72
CA GLY A 58 11.71 -13.93 3.61
C GLY A 58 11.39 -12.46 3.86
N LEU A 59 12.17 -11.83 4.75
CA LEU A 59 12.05 -10.41 5.11
C LEU A 59 13.08 -9.53 4.39
N GLU A 60 14.01 -10.14 3.66
CA GLU A 60 15.05 -9.44 2.93
C GLU A 60 14.50 -8.78 1.67
N SER A 61 15.27 -7.83 1.13
CA SER A 61 14.94 -7.25 -0.16
C SER A 61 15.04 -8.33 -1.23
N PRO A 62 14.06 -8.44 -2.14
CA PRO A 62 14.11 -9.43 -3.20
C PRO A 62 15.34 -9.19 -4.09
N PRO A 63 16.02 -10.24 -4.59
CA PRO A 63 17.15 -10.09 -5.51
C PRO A 63 16.82 -9.25 -6.75
N GLU A 64 15.56 -9.26 -7.17
CA GLU A 64 15.05 -8.54 -8.34
C GLU A 64 14.53 -7.12 -8.03
N ILE A 65 14.87 -6.54 -6.88
CA ILE A 65 14.36 -5.24 -6.43
C ILE A 65 14.59 -4.11 -7.46
N ASP A 66 15.72 -4.12 -8.17
CA ASP A 66 16.01 -3.13 -9.22
C ASP A 66 15.01 -3.23 -10.38
N ASN A 67 14.59 -4.43 -10.77
CA ASN A 67 13.55 -4.62 -11.79
C ASN A 67 12.19 -4.06 -11.33
N ILE A 68 11.89 -4.16 -10.03
CA ILE A 68 10.67 -3.58 -9.45
C ILE A 68 10.70 -2.06 -9.56
N PHE A 69 11.84 -1.44 -9.23
CA PHE A 69 12.01 0.00 -9.35
C PHE A 69 12.00 0.48 -10.80
N ALA A 70 12.64 -0.25 -11.72
CA ALA A 70 12.61 0.05 -13.16
C ALA A 70 11.17 0.07 -13.69
N ARG A 71 10.38 -0.97 -13.38
CA ARG A 71 8.97 -1.04 -13.76
C ARG A 71 8.12 0.05 -13.11
N LEU A 72 8.40 0.41 -11.85
CA LEU A 72 7.68 1.51 -11.20
C LEU A 72 8.02 2.86 -11.85
N HIS A 73 9.26 3.04 -12.30
CA HIS A 73 9.69 4.22 -13.06
C HIS A 73 9.03 4.27 -14.44
N GLU A 74 8.99 3.16 -15.17
CA GLU A 74 8.24 3.07 -16.44
C GLU A 74 6.78 3.50 -16.25
N THR A 75 6.08 2.94 -15.25
CA THR A 75 4.69 3.33 -14.97
C THR A 75 4.56 4.79 -14.54
N LEU A 76 5.55 5.36 -13.84
CA LEU A 76 5.58 6.79 -13.54
C LEU A 76 5.61 7.63 -14.82
N LEU A 77 6.49 7.29 -15.77
CA LEU A 77 6.64 8.02 -17.03
C LEU A 77 5.45 7.84 -17.96
N GLU A 78 4.84 6.64 -17.98
CA GLU A 78 3.57 6.41 -18.68
C GLU A 78 2.44 7.27 -18.10
N THR A 79 2.41 7.43 -16.77
CA THR A 79 1.37 8.22 -16.08
C THR A 79 1.62 9.73 -16.22
N PHE A 80 2.89 10.15 -16.15
CA PHE A 80 3.31 11.56 -16.18
C PHE A 80 4.51 11.74 -17.12
N PRO A 81 4.30 11.77 -18.44
CA PRO A 81 5.39 11.90 -19.41
C PRO A 81 6.24 13.15 -19.21
N SER A 82 5.65 14.23 -18.67
CA SER A 82 6.35 15.48 -18.36
C SER A 82 7.42 15.38 -17.27
N LEU A 83 7.54 14.24 -16.59
CA LEU A 83 8.54 13.99 -15.55
C LEU A 83 9.77 13.23 -16.05
N HIS A 84 9.88 12.97 -17.36
CA HIS A 84 10.99 12.23 -17.97
C HIS A 84 12.38 12.68 -17.52
N ASP A 85 12.61 14.00 -17.45
CA ASP A 85 13.93 14.56 -17.14
C ASP A 85 14.14 14.85 -15.65
N ILE A 86 13.22 14.43 -14.77
CA ILE A 86 13.31 14.68 -13.34
C ILE A 86 14.10 13.56 -12.67
N ALA A 87 15.13 13.92 -11.91
CA ALA A 87 15.95 12.96 -11.18
C ALA A 87 15.17 12.21 -10.08
N ILE A 88 15.36 10.90 -10.01
CA ILE A 88 14.98 10.10 -8.84
C ILE A 88 16.03 10.33 -7.76
N THR A 89 15.62 10.85 -6.61
CA THR A 89 16.55 11.16 -5.51
C THR A 89 16.63 10.03 -4.50
N HIS A 90 15.56 9.25 -4.36
CA HIS A 90 15.44 8.23 -3.33
C HIS A 90 14.51 7.10 -3.81
N ARG A 91 14.80 5.88 -3.36
CA ARG A 91 14.00 4.68 -3.60
C ARG A 91 13.99 3.81 -2.35
N TRP A 92 12.83 3.22 -2.02
CA TRP A 92 12.76 2.24 -0.93
C TRP A 92 11.67 1.21 -1.13
N CYS A 93 11.86 0.06 -0.48
CA CYS A 93 10.86 -0.96 -0.28
C CYS A 93 10.85 -1.37 1.20
N GLY A 94 9.83 -2.12 1.61
CA GLY A 94 9.80 -2.72 2.94
C GLY A 94 8.77 -3.83 3.01
N PRO A 95 8.89 -4.72 4.00
CA PRO A 95 7.91 -5.76 4.22
C PRO A 95 6.57 -5.16 4.63
N VAL A 96 5.48 -5.81 4.21
CA VAL A 96 4.13 -5.44 4.61
C VAL A 96 3.55 -6.58 5.44
N ALA A 97 3.19 -6.27 6.69
CA ALA A 97 2.47 -7.21 7.54
C ALA A 97 1.05 -7.41 6.99
N ILE A 98 0.81 -8.59 6.40
CA ILE A 98 -0.48 -9.00 5.85
C ILE A 98 -1.07 -10.10 6.73
N THR A 99 -2.37 -10.01 6.93
CA THR A 99 -3.15 -10.97 7.72
C THR A 99 -4.08 -11.74 6.80
N TRP A 100 -4.53 -12.91 7.23
CA TRP A 100 -5.45 -13.75 6.46
C TRP A 100 -6.74 -13.00 6.10
N ARG A 101 -7.35 -12.33 7.08
CA ARG A 101 -8.60 -11.56 6.90
C ARG A 101 -8.41 -10.20 6.22
N ARG A 102 -7.17 -9.79 5.92
CA ARG A 102 -6.83 -8.47 5.34
C ARG A 102 -7.29 -7.28 6.21
N THR A 103 -7.54 -7.51 7.49
CA THR A 103 -7.90 -6.50 8.50
C THR A 103 -6.80 -6.39 9.55
N PRO A 104 -6.66 -5.24 10.23
CA PRO A 104 -5.78 -5.12 11.38
C PRO A 104 -6.14 -6.13 12.47
N MET A 105 -5.13 -6.57 13.21
CA MET A 105 -5.27 -7.49 14.33
C MET A 105 -5.01 -6.73 15.62
N ILE A 106 -6.05 -6.58 16.44
CA ILE A 106 -5.94 -5.95 17.75
C ILE A 106 -6.31 -6.98 18.79
N GLY A 107 -5.45 -7.17 19.79
CA GLY A 107 -5.83 -7.97 20.95
C GLY A 107 -4.79 -8.03 22.05
N SER A 108 -5.00 -8.96 22.97
CA SER A 108 -4.10 -9.26 24.08
C SER A 108 -3.77 -10.73 24.13
N ARG A 109 -2.57 -11.07 24.62
CA ARG A 109 -2.24 -12.44 25.01
C ARG A 109 -2.56 -12.61 26.49
N GLU A 110 -3.52 -13.49 26.80
CA GLU A 110 -3.85 -13.81 28.19
C GLU A 110 -2.58 -14.25 28.94
N ASN A 111 -2.40 -13.70 30.14
CA ASN A 111 -1.30 -13.94 31.08
C ASN A 111 0.04 -13.20 30.85
N ASP A 112 0.22 -12.44 29.76
CA ASP A 112 1.53 -11.84 29.43
C ASP A 112 1.60 -10.29 29.52
N ASN A 113 0.55 -9.60 29.99
CA ASN A 113 0.44 -8.12 29.94
C ASN A 113 0.84 -7.55 28.55
N LEU A 114 0.57 -8.32 27.50
CA LEU A 114 0.98 -8.02 26.12
C LEU A 114 -0.26 -7.67 25.31
N TRP A 115 -0.34 -6.41 24.89
CA TRP A 115 -1.33 -5.90 23.96
C TRP A 115 -0.69 -5.58 22.62
N PHE A 116 -1.37 -5.88 21.52
CA PHE A 116 -0.83 -5.69 20.19
C PHE A 116 -1.86 -5.11 19.23
N ALA A 117 -1.36 -4.31 18.27
CA ALA A 117 -2.09 -3.85 17.10
C ALA A 117 -1.20 -4.01 15.87
N LEU A 118 -1.40 -5.08 15.10
CA LEU A 118 -0.49 -5.56 14.06
C LEU A 118 -1.22 -5.84 12.74
N GLY A 119 -0.47 -6.15 11.68
CA GLY A 119 -1.06 -6.78 10.50
C GLY A 119 -2.01 -5.89 9.69
N TYR A 120 -1.71 -4.58 9.61
CA TYR A 120 -2.57 -3.59 8.96
C TYR A 120 -2.85 -3.83 7.47
N SER A 121 -2.24 -4.83 6.83
CA SER A 121 -2.57 -5.31 5.48
C SER A 121 -2.58 -4.20 4.41
N GLY A 122 -1.64 -3.25 4.53
CA GLY A 122 -1.51 -2.11 3.62
C GLY A 122 -2.43 -0.92 3.94
N MET A 123 -3.07 -0.90 5.11
CA MET A 123 -3.92 0.19 5.60
C MET A 123 -3.33 0.91 6.83
N GLY A 124 -2.05 0.69 7.14
CA GLY A 124 -1.40 1.19 8.35
C GLY A 124 -1.54 2.70 8.52
N VAL A 125 -1.23 3.50 7.50
CA VAL A 125 -1.33 4.97 7.59
C VAL A 125 -2.78 5.44 7.83
N SER A 126 -3.77 4.74 7.28
CA SER A 126 -5.17 5.12 7.41
C SER A 126 -5.79 4.68 8.73
N LEU A 127 -5.44 3.49 9.22
CA LEU A 127 -6.09 2.83 10.35
C LEU A 127 -5.28 2.88 11.64
N ALA A 128 -3.97 3.17 11.62
CA ALA A 128 -3.12 3.14 12.81
C ALA A 128 -3.66 4.00 13.95
N THR A 129 -4.16 5.20 13.68
CA THR A 129 -4.75 6.05 14.73
C THR A 129 -6.00 5.43 15.34
N LEU A 130 -6.86 4.81 14.52
CA LEU A 130 -8.08 4.14 15.00
C LEU A 130 -7.72 2.89 15.81
N CYS A 131 -6.80 2.07 15.30
CA CYS A 131 -6.33 0.88 16.00
C CYS A 131 -5.62 1.24 17.31
N GLY A 132 -4.86 2.34 17.36
CA GLY A 132 -4.23 2.83 18.59
C GLY A 132 -5.25 3.26 19.64
N ARG A 133 -6.34 3.90 19.24
CA ARG A 133 -7.47 4.23 20.14
C ARG A 133 -8.14 2.97 20.65
N ALA A 134 -8.51 2.05 19.76
CA ALA A 134 -9.12 0.78 20.15
C ALA A 134 -8.22 -0.05 21.08
N LEU A 135 -6.90 -0.02 20.87
CA LEU A 135 -5.93 -0.65 21.75
C LEU A 135 -5.88 0.02 23.13
N ALA A 136 -5.90 1.36 23.18
CA ALA A 136 -5.94 2.10 24.45
C ALA A 136 -7.24 1.83 25.23
N ASP A 137 -8.38 1.77 24.54
CA ASP A 137 -9.67 1.42 25.14
C ASP A 137 -9.62 0.00 25.71
N LEU A 138 -9.06 -0.96 24.97
CA LEU A 138 -8.85 -2.34 25.42
C LEU A 138 -7.95 -2.43 26.67
N VAL A 139 -6.84 -1.70 26.69
CA VAL A 139 -5.89 -1.67 27.82
C VAL A 139 -6.53 -1.07 29.07
N THR A 140 -7.39 -0.06 28.90
CA THR A 140 -8.02 0.67 30.02
C THR A 140 -9.39 0.11 30.43
N GLY A 141 -9.89 -0.93 29.76
CA GLY A 141 -11.19 -1.54 30.04
C GLY A 141 -12.39 -0.65 29.65
N ARG A 142 -12.21 0.28 28.71
CA ARG A 142 -13.30 1.15 28.23
C ARG A 142 -14.15 0.45 27.18
N GLU A 143 -15.45 0.37 27.44
CA GLU A 143 -16.42 -0.17 26.49
C GLU A 143 -16.99 0.92 25.58
N GLU A 144 -16.30 1.17 24.47
CA GLU A 144 -16.79 2.05 23.41
C GLU A 144 -17.48 1.25 22.29
N PRO A 145 -18.47 1.81 21.58
CA PRO A 145 -19.19 1.10 20.50
C PRO A 145 -18.26 0.55 19.40
N TRP A 146 -17.10 1.17 19.17
CA TRP A 146 -16.13 0.75 18.16
C TRP A 146 -15.03 -0.18 18.68
N SER A 147 -14.81 -0.28 19.99
CA SER A 147 -13.67 -1.03 20.55
C SER A 147 -13.77 -2.52 20.21
N ASN A 148 -15.00 -3.05 20.20
CA ASN A 148 -15.30 -4.43 19.83
C ASN A 148 -15.24 -4.73 18.32
N LEU A 149 -15.30 -3.73 17.44
CA LEU A 149 -15.35 -3.95 15.99
C LEU A 149 -14.01 -4.39 15.39
N LEU A 150 -12.90 -3.98 16.03
CA LEU A 150 -11.54 -4.24 15.55
C LEU A 150 -10.79 -5.25 16.42
N TYR A 151 -11.38 -5.61 17.56
CA TYR A 151 -10.83 -6.61 18.47
C TYR A 151 -11.04 -8.01 17.91
N LEU A 152 -9.94 -8.77 17.82
CA LEU A 152 -10.01 -10.16 17.41
C LEU A 152 -10.49 -11.02 18.58
N LYS A 153 -11.72 -11.53 18.45
CA LYS A 153 -12.27 -12.52 19.39
C LYS A 153 -11.87 -13.96 19.01
N ASP A 154 -11.53 -14.18 17.75
CA ASP A 154 -11.20 -15.50 17.21
C ASP A 154 -9.68 -15.77 17.23
N PRO A 155 -9.28 -17.04 17.38
CA PRO A 155 -7.88 -17.44 17.21
C PRO A 155 -7.36 -17.08 15.83
N LEU A 156 -6.09 -16.69 15.80
CA LEU A 156 -5.40 -16.27 14.58
C LEU A 156 -5.32 -17.43 13.60
N MET A 157 -5.96 -17.29 12.45
CA MET A 157 -5.75 -18.25 11.37
C MET A 157 -4.34 -18.03 10.81
N PRO A 158 -3.44 -19.03 10.89
CA PRO A 158 -2.11 -18.90 10.33
C PRO A 158 -2.21 -18.78 8.81
N LEU A 159 -1.31 -18.00 8.22
CA LEU A 159 -1.13 -18.05 6.77
C LEU A 159 -0.66 -19.47 6.37
N PRO A 160 -1.02 -19.95 5.17
CA PRO A 160 -0.52 -21.21 4.65
C PRO A 160 1.01 -21.26 4.75
N PRO A 161 1.60 -22.42 5.12
CA PRO A 161 3.04 -22.56 5.19
C PRO A 161 3.67 -22.45 3.80
N GLU A 162 4.98 -22.26 3.76
CA GLU A 162 5.74 -22.35 2.52
C GLU A 162 6.00 -23.81 2.17
N PRO A 163 6.02 -24.19 0.86
CA PRO A 163 5.93 -23.32 -0.32
C PRO A 163 4.50 -23.08 -0.83
N LEU A 164 3.45 -23.55 -0.14
CA LEU A 164 2.07 -23.42 -0.61
C LEU A 164 1.66 -21.96 -0.82
N ARG A 165 2.13 -21.07 0.05
CA ARG A 165 1.83 -19.63 -0.02
C ARG A 165 2.44 -18.95 -1.24
N ILE A 166 3.73 -19.17 -1.53
CA ILE A 166 4.34 -18.60 -2.74
C ILE A 166 3.73 -19.17 -4.02
N ILE A 167 3.40 -20.47 -4.04
CA ILE A 167 2.75 -21.12 -5.18
C ILE A 167 1.37 -20.49 -5.41
N GLY A 168 0.55 -20.38 -4.36
CA GLY A 168 -0.78 -19.77 -4.44
C GLY A 168 -0.73 -18.32 -4.92
N PHE A 169 0.21 -17.52 -4.41
CA PHE A 169 0.38 -16.14 -4.85
C PHE A 169 0.78 -16.05 -6.33
N LYS A 170 1.75 -16.86 -6.77
CA LYS A 170 2.21 -16.88 -8.17
C LYS A 170 1.11 -17.36 -9.12
N ALA A 171 0.35 -18.39 -8.73
CA ALA A 171 -0.78 -18.90 -9.52
C ALA A 171 -1.88 -17.83 -9.67
N GLY A 172 -2.26 -17.15 -8.58
CA GLY A 172 -3.21 -16.05 -8.62
C GLY A 172 -2.72 -14.87 -9.47
N TYR A 173 -1.45 -14.51 -9.35
CA TYR A 173 -0.84 -13.46 -10.18
C TYR A 173 -0.83 -13.82 -11.67
N LEU A 174 -0.49 -15.06 -12.01
CA LEU A 174 -0.55 -15.55 -13.39
C LEU A 174 -1.99 -15.52 -13.93
N GLY A 175 -2.97 -15.94 -13.12
CA GLY A 175 -4.38 -15.86 -13.45
C GLY A 175 -4.84 -14.44 -13.74
N MET A 176 -4.46 -13.46 -12.90
CA MET A 176 -4.75 -12.03 -13.15
C MET A 176 -4.15 -11.55 -14.48
N ARG A 177 -2.88 -11.89 -14.75
CA ARG A 177 -2.23 -11.52 -16.03
C ARG A 177 -2.90 -12.15 -17.24
N PHE A 178 -3.39 -13.38 -17.10
CA PHE A 178 -4.14 -14.05 -18.14
C PHE A 178 -5.49 -13.36 -18.40
N MET A 179 -6.21 -13.00 -17.34
CA MET A 179 -7.46 -12.23 -17.48
C MET A 179 -7.22 -10.86 -18.14
N ASP A 180 -6.15 -10.15 -17.75
CA ASP A 180 -5.75 -8.88 -18.37
C ASP A 180 -5.42 -9.03 -19.87
N PHE A 181 -4.84 -10.18 -20.25
CA PHE A 181 -4.55 -10.50 -21.64
C PHE A 181 -5.84 -10.76 -22.42
N VAL A 182 -6.74 -11.59 -21.89
CA VAL A 182 -8.04 -11.88 -22.52
C VAL A 182 -8.88 -10.61 -22.70
N GLU A 183 -8.90 -9.72 -21.71
CA GLU A 183 -9.58 -8.42 -21.80
C GLU A 183 -9.01 -7.50 -22.88
N ARG A 184 -7.79 -7.73 -23.36
CA ARG A 184 -7.18 -6.90 -24.40
C ARG A 184 -7.72 -7.21 -25.80
N PHE A 185 -8.35 -8.37 -25.99
CA PHE A 185 -8.91 -8.83 -27.27
C PHE A 185 -10.44 -8.80 -27.31
N ARG A 186 -11.07 -8.19 -26.29
CA ARG A 186 -12.52 -7.98 -26.20
C ARG A 186 -12.84 -6.50 -26.32
#